data_AF-N6YM56-F1
#
_entry.id   AF-N6YM56-F1
#
_cell.length_a   1.000
_cell.length_b   1.000
_cell.length_c   1.000
_cell.angle_alpha   90.00
_cell.angle_beta   90.00
_cell.angle_gamma   90.00
#
_symmetry.space_group_name_H-M   'P 1'
#
loop_
_entity.id
_entity.type
_entity.pdbx_description
1 polymer ?
#
loop_
_entity_poly.entity_id
_entity_poly.type
_entity_poly.pdbx_seq_one_letter_code
_entity_poly.pdbx_strand_id
1 'polypeptide(L)' 'KSNEITAIPELLEALSIKGLLVTIDAMGCQKSIAKQIVAKKGDYLLMVKGNQPKLLEAIEIAFIDQHG' A
#
# COMPACT_ATOMS: atom_id res chain seq x y z
N LYS A 1 -3.56 9.39 20.74
CA LYS A 1 -3.94 8.50 19.61
C LYS A 1 -2.96 8.77 18.48
N SER A 2 -2.06 7.84 18.17
CA SER A 2 -1.29 7.90 16.92
C SER A 2 -2.15 7.31 15.83
N ASN A 3 -2.31 8.02 14.72
CA ASN A 3 -2.99 7.47 13.55
C ASN A 3 -2.00 6.58 12.81
N GLU A 4 -2.43 5.39 12.39
CA GLU A 4 -1.57 4.37 11.76
C GLU A 4 -0.78 4.93 10.57
N ILE A 5 -1.39 5.86 9.83
CA ILE A 5 -0.80 6.60 8.71
C ILE A 5 0.54 7.26 9.07
N THR A 6 0.68 7.83 10.28
CA THR A 6 1.91 8.52 10.69
C THR A 6 2.94 7.58 11.28
N ALA A 7 2.51 6.43 11.82
CA ALA A 7 3.40 5.46 12.45
C ALA A 7 4.06 4.50 11.45
N ILE A 8 3.39 4.18 10.34
CA ILE A 8 3.94 3.26 9.32
C ILE A 8 5.29 3.73 8.77
N PRO A 9 5.50 5.02 8.42
CA PRO A 9 6.80 5.46 7.91
C PRO A 9 7.94 5.28 8.92
N GLU A 10 7.68 5.53 10.21
CA GLU A 10 8.66 5.35 11.29
C GLU A 10 9.00 3.86 11.48
N LEU A 11 7.99 2.99 11.40
CA LEU A 11 8.19 1.54 11.49
C LEU A 11 8.99 1.02 10.29
N LEU A 12 8.67 1.46 9.08
CA LEU A 12 9.47 1.12 7.89
C LEU A 12 10.89 1.63 8.02
N GLU A 13 11.12 2.76 8.70
CA GLU A 13 12.47 3.23 8.99
C GLU A 13 13.25 2.30 9.91
N ALA A 14 12.60 1.79 10.95
CA ALA A 14 13.23 0.91 11.93
C ALA A 14 13.51 -0.53 11.42
N LEU A 15 12.84 -0.98 10.35
CA LEU A 15 12.94 -2.35 9.86
C LEU A 15 13.91 -2.51 8.68
N SER A 16 14.64 -3.63 8.66
CA SER A 16 15.39 -4.08 7.48
C SER A 16 14.47 -4.92 6.59
N ILE A 17 13.98 -4.32 5.51
CA ILE A 17 12.94 -4.91 4.63
C ILE A 17 13.45 -5.27 3.23
N LYS A 18 14.76 -5.21 3.00
CA LYS A 18 15.36 -5.51 1.69
C LYS A 18 15.02 -6.95 1.28
N GLY A 19 14.39 -7.11 0.12
CA GLY A 19 13.96 -8.40 -0.43
C GLY A 19 12.80 -9.05 0.33
N LEU A 20 12.11 -8.31 1.20
CA LEU A 20 10.93 -8.80 1.92
C LEU A 20 9.65 -8.20 1.31
N LEU A 21 8.57 -8.98 1.35
CA LEU A 21 7.23 -8.52 1.02
C LEU A 21 6.59 -7.84 2.23
N VAL A 22 6.26 -6.56 2.07
CA VAL A 22 5.52 -5.78 3.06
C VAL A 22 4.04 -5.76 2.69
N THR A 23 3.19 -6.32 3.55
CA THR A 23 1.74 -6.28 3.38
C THR A 23 1.11 -5.26 4.33
N ILE A 24 0.26 -4.37 3.82
CA ILE A 24 -0.43 -3.36 4.65
C ILE A 24 -1.89 -3.28 4.22
N ASP A 25 -2.77 -3.01 5.19
CA ASP A 25 -4.19 -2.80 4.95
C ASP A 25 -4.48 -1.57 4.09
N ALA A 26 -5.78 -1.33 3.89
CA ALA A 26 -6.27 -0.23 3.08
C ALA A 26 -5.90 1.15 3.63
N MET A 27 -5.89 1.38 4.94
CA MET A 27 -5.56 2.71 5.48
C MET A 27 -4.09 3.08 5.20
N GLY A 28 -3.20 2.08 5.12
CA GLY A 28 -1.79 2.26 4.75
C GLY A 28 -1.52 2.27 3.24
N CYS A 29 -2.53 2.11 2.38
CA CYS A 29 -2.34 2.15 0.92
C CYS A 29 -2.15 3.59 0.43
N GLN A 30 -0.93 4.09 0.59
CA GLN A 30 -0.50 5.43 0.23
C GLN A 30 0.74 5.42 -0.65
N LYS A 31 0.81 6.36 -1.59
CA LYS A 31 1.92 6.48 -2.52
C LYS A 31 3.27 6.70 -1.81
N SER A 32 3.28 7.44 -0.71
CA SER A 32 4.49 7.70 0.10
C SER A 32 5.03 6.41 0.73
N ILE A 33 4.15 5.60 1.32
CA ILE A 33 4.47 4.30 1.93
C ILE A 33 5.05 3.35 0.87
N ALA A 34 4.38 3.21 -0.27
CA ALA A 34 4.87 2.38 -1.38
C ALA A 34 6.26 2.82 -1.87
N LYS A 35 6.48 4.14 -2.02
CA LYS A 35 7.78 4.69 -2.40
C LYS A 35 8.87 4.37 -1.39
N GLN A 36 8.57 4.44 -0.09
CA GLN A 36 9.54 4.14 0.96
C GLN A 36 9.95 2.67 0.97
N ILE A 37 8.99 1.75 0.80
CA ILE A 37 9.25 0.30 0.69
C ILE A 37 10.19 0.01 -0.48
N VAL A 38 9.90 0.57 -1.66
CA VAL A 38 10.74 0.41 -2.87
C VAL A 38 12.12 1.04 -2.67
N ALA A 39 12.21 2.22 -2.06
CA ALA A 39 13.49 2.88 -1.77
C ALA A 39 14.39 2.03 -0.86
N LYS A 40 13.78 1.27 0.07
CA LYS A 40 14.45 0.28 0.92
C LYS A 40 14.68 -1.08 0.26
N LYS A 41 14.38 -1.20 -1.04
CA LYS A 41 14.52 -2.42 -1.83
C LYS A 41 13.65 -3.58 -1.31
N GLY A 42 12.52 -3.27 -0.70
CA GLY A 42 11.47 -4.24 -0.38
C GLY A 42 10.38 -4.25 -1.46
N ASP A 43 9.56 -5.28 -1.42
CA ASP A 43 8.36 -5.44 -2.26
C ASP A 43 7.12 -5.11 -1.44
N TYR A 44 5.98 -4.79 -2.08
CA TYR A 44 4.74 -4.47 -1.37
C TYR A 44 3.51 -5.15 -1.94
N LEU A 45 2.56 -5.45 -1.06
CA LEU A 45 1.16 -5.77 -1.37
C LEU A 45 0.27 -4.89 -0.50
N LEU A 46 -0.26 -3.82 -1.08
CA LEU A 46 -1.10 -2.83 -0.39
C LEU A 46 -2.55 -3.00 -0.82
N MET A 47 -3.45 -3.10 0.14
CA MET A 47 -4.87 -3.31 -0.14
C MET A 47 -5.54 -2.02 -0.61
N VAL A 48 -6.32 -2.08 -1.70
CA VAL A 48 -7.12 -0.94 -2.18
C VAL A 48 -8.60 -1.17 -1.83
N LYS A 49 -9.26 -0.17 -1.24
CA LYS A 49 -10.71 -0.12 -0.95
C LYS A 49 -11.21 1.32 -1.16
N GLY A 50 -12.30 1.69 -0.47
CA GLY A 50 -12.87 3.04 -0.50
C GLY A 50 -11.93 4.18 -0.04
N ASN A 51 -10.74 3.87 0.48
CA ASN A 51 -9.68 4.83 0.76
C ASN A 51 -9.04 5.43 -0.51
N GLN A 52 -9.20 4.77 -1.68
CA GLN A 52 -8.72 5.24 -2.98
C GLN A 52 -9.80 5.02 -4.04
N PRO A 53 -10.91 5.77 -4.02
CA PRO A 53 -12.09 5.46 -4.83
C PRO A 53 -11.80 5.42 -6.34
N LYS A 54 -11.00 6.36 -6.85
CA LYS A 54 -10.60 6.39 -8.28
C LYS A 54 -9.71 5.20 -8.67
N LEU A 55 -8.86 4.73 -7.76
CA LEU A 55 -8.00 3.57 -8.03
C LEU A 55 -8.82 2.29 -7.97
N LEU A 56 -9.76 2.19 -7.02
CA LEU A 56 -10.69 1.07 -6.94
C LEU A 56 -11.53 0.97 -8.22
N GLU A 57 -12.13 2.07 -8.67
CA GLU A 57 -12.88 2.13 -9.93
C GLU A 57 -12.02 1.70 -11.12
N ALA A 58 -10.78 2.18 -11.23
CA ALA A 58 -9.88 1.78 -12.30
C ALA A 58 -9.54 0.28 -12.26
N ILE A 59 -9.37 -0.30 -11.06
CA ILE A 59 -9.15 -1.75 -10.89
C ILE A 59 -10.40 -2.53 -11.30
N GLU A 60 -11.58 -2.08 -10.89
CA GLU A 60 -12.86 -2.71 -11.23
C GLU A 60 -13.08 -2.73 -12.76
N ILE A 61 -12.87 -1.59 -13.43
CA ILE A 61 -12.96 -1.48 -14.89
C ILE A 61 -11.94 -2.40 -15.58
N ALA A 62 -10.70 -2.43 -15.10
CA ALA A 62 -9.63 -3.15 -15.77
C ALA A 62 -9.68 -4.68 -15.58
N PHE A 63 -10.17 -5.16 -14.43
CA PHE A 63 -10.01 -6.56 -14.01
C PHE A 63 -11.29 -7.27 -13.61
N ILE A 64 -12.35 -6.56 -13.22
CA ILE A 64 -13.60 -7.17 -12.72
C ILE A 64 -14.68 -7.15 -13.80
N ASP A 65 -14.78 -6.08 -14.58
CA ASP A 65 -15.79 -5.93 -15.64
C ASP A 65 -15.46 -6.65 -16.95
N GLN A 66 -14.37 -7.45 -16.98
CA GLN A 66 -13.98 -8.26 -18.15
C GLN A 66 -14.73 -9.60 -18.26
N HIS A 67 -15.59 -9.94 -17.30
CA HIS A 67 -16.44 -11.13 -17.33
C HIS A 67 -17.91 -10.77 -17.08
N GLY A 68 -18.61 -10.42 -18.17
CA GLY A 68 -20.04 -10.65 -18.30
C GLY A 68 -20.34 -12.10 -18.64
#